data_AF-A0A0H2M606-F1
#
_entry.id   AF-A0A0H2M606-F1
#
_cell.length_a   1.000
_cell.length_b   1.000
_cell.length_c   1.000
_cell.angle_alpha   90.00
_cell.angle_beta   90.00
_cell.angle_gamma   90.00
#
_symmetry.space_group_name_H-M   'P 1'
#
loop_
_entity.id
_entity.type
_entity.pdbx_description
1 polymer ?
#
loop_
_entity_poly.entity_id
_entity_poly.type
_entity_poly.pdbx_seq_one_letter_code
_entity_poly.pdbx_strand_id
1 'polypeptide(L)'
;MSEHVKIKPSQLNRIAIVYVRQSTAAQVVHNRESTVRQYALIQRAAALGWSADRVTVIDEDLGLSGATTHQRNGFARMTAEVALAHVGIILGLEVSCMARNNADWYRLLDLCSMSHK
;
A
#
# COMPACT_ATOMS: atom_id res chain seq x y z
N MET A 1 -21.14 -14.25 6.69
CA MET A 1 -20.07 -14.19 5.67
C MET A 1 -20.30 -12.92 4.87
N SER A 2 -19.51 -11.87 5.10
CA SER A 2 -19.71 -10.60 4.39
C SER A 2 -19.24 -10.77 2.95
N GLU A 3 -20.17 -10.79 1.99
CA GLU A 3 -19.85 -10.69 0.58
C GLU A 3 -19.16 -9.35 0.32
N HIS A 4 -17.85 -9.39 0.13
CA HIS A 4 -17.10 -8.23 -0.33
C HIS A 4 -17.34 -8.06 -1.83
N VAL A 5 -18.51 -7.53 -2.21
CA VAL A 5 -18.97 -7.30 -3.61
C VAL A 5 -17.94 -6.53 -4.48
N LYS A 6 -16.98 -5.83 -3.86
CA LYS A 6 -15.92 -5.08 -4.54
C LYS A 6 -14.67 -5.92 -4.90
N ILE A 7 -14.46 -7.08 -4.28
CA ILE A 7 -13.29 -7.93 -4.51
C ILE A 7 -13.69 -9.11 -5.40
N LYS A 8 -13.15 -9.13 -6.62
CA LYS A 8 -13.37 -10.19 -7.60
C LYS A 8 -12.34 -11.31 -7.41
N PRO A 9 -12.66 -12.56 -7.76
CA PRO A 9 -11.70 -13.67 -7.75
C PRO A 9 -10.43 -13.38 -8.56
N SER A 10 -10.54 -12.65 -9.67
CA SER A 10 -9.39 -12.23 -10.47
C SER A 10 -8.42 -11.31 -9.73
N GLN A 11 -8.89 -10.53 -8.75
CA GLN A 11 -8.04 -9.69 -7.90
C GLN A 11 -7.31 -10.51 -6.83
N LEU A 12 -7.91 -11.60 -6.34
CA LEU A 12 -7.27 -12.51 -5.39
C LEU A 12 -6.12 -13.31 -6.03
N ASN A 13 -6.12 -13.45 -7.36
CA ASN A 13 -5.01 -14.02 -8.14
C ASN A 13 -3.83 -13.05 -8.33
N ARG A 14 -3.91 -11.83 -7.79
CA ARG A 14 -2.87 -10.81 -7.80
C ARG A 14 -2.36 -10.58 -6.38
N ILE A 15 -1.24 -9.87 -6.20
CA ILE A 15 -0.73 -9.57 -4.85
C ILE A 15 -1.57 -8.50 -4.16
N ALA A 16 -1.69 -8.59 -2.84
CA ALA A 16 -2.13 -7.51 -1.98
C ALA A 16 -0.90 -6.78 -1.46
N ILE A 17 -0.84 -5.46 -1.63
CA ILE A 17 0.24 -4.65 -1.06
C ILE A 17 -0.26 -4.00 0.23
N VAL A 18 0.49 -4.20 1.32
CA VAL A 18 0.37 -3.40 2.55
C VAL A 18 1.49 -2.36 2.52
N TYR A 19 1.11 -1.11 2.30
CA TYR A 19 2.07 -0.01 2.22
C TYR A 19 2.16 0.69 3.57
N VAL A 20 3.34 0.61 4.21
CA VAL A 20 3.61 1.15 5.54
C VAL A 20 4.47 2.40 5.41
N ARG A 21 4.02 3.51 5.99
CA ARG A 21 4.76 4.77 5.99
C ARG A 21 4.57 5.54 7.31
N GLN A 22 5.65 6.17 7.74
CA GLN A 22 5.69 7.17 8.81
C GLN A 22 6.62 8.29 8.35
N SER A 23 6.23 9.55 8.53
CA SER A 23 6.92 10.69 7.94
C SER A 23 8.28 11.04 8.56
N THR A 24 8.63 10.56 9.76
CA THR A 24 9.95 10.81 10.36
C THR A 24 10.36 9.68 11.31
N ALA A 25 11.67 9.46 11.48
CA ALA A 25 12.20 8.51 12.47
C ALA A 25 11.70 8.81 13.89
N ALA A 26 11.58 10.09 14.25
CA ALA A 26 10.98 10.51 15.51
C ALA A 26 9.53 10.02 15.65
N GLN A 27 8.71 10.15 14.59
CA GLN A 27 7.34 9.63 14.60
C GLN A 27 7.29 8.11 14.69
N VAL A 28 8.21 7.37 14.05
CA VAL A 28 8.28 5.91 14.19
C VAL A 28 8.47 5.50 15.66
N VAL A 29 9.36 6.20 16.38
CA VAL A 29 9.64 5.92 17.79
C VAL A 29 8.47 6.27 18.71
N HIS A 30 7.80 7.40 18.46
CA HIS A 30 6.75 7.93 19.33
C HIS A 30 5.33 7.42 18.99
N ASN A 31 5.08 7.01 17.73
CA ASN A 31 3.77 6.58 17.24
C ASN A 31 3.75 5.06 16.97
N ARG A 32 4.25 4.28 17.93
CA ARG A 32 4.32 2.81 17.82
C ARG A 32 2.95 2.19 17.54
N GLU A 33 1.89 2.71 18.15
CA GLU A 33 0.52 2.23 17.89
C GLU A 33 0.07 2.44 16.44
N SER A 34 0.48 3.54 15.80
CA SER A 34 0.18 3.76 14.38
C SER A 34 0.92 2.74 13.51
N THR A 35 2.19 2.48 13.83
CA THR A 35 3.00 1.46 13.15
C THR A 35 2.36 0.07 13.29
N VAL A 36 1.97 -0.33 14.51
CA VAL A 36 1.27 -1.60 14.76
C VAL A 36 -0.03 -1.70 13.96
N ARG A 37 -0.83 -0.63 13.92
CA ARG A 37 -2.08 -0.61 13.14
C ARG A 37 -1.83 -0.74 11.64
N GLN A 38 -0.74 -0.16 11.12
CA GLN A 38 -0.38 -0.33 9.70
C GLN A 38 -0.01 -1.78 9.38
N TYR A 39 0.79 -2.43 10.21
CA TYR A 39 1.11 -3.85 10.04
C TYR A 39 -0.11 -4.77 10.24
N ALA A 40 -1.08 -4.37 11.06
CA ALA A 40 -2.34 -5.11 11.21
C ALA A 40 -3.15 -5.21 9.90
N LEU A 41 -2.84 -4.39 8.88
CA LEU A 41 -3.44 -4.51 7.55
C LEU A 41 -3.09 -5.82 6.83
N ILE A 42 -2.03 -6.52 7.24
CA ILE A 42 -1.75 -7.89 6.76
C ILE A 42 -2.92 -8.82 7.08
N GLN A 43 -3.41 -8.76 8.32
CA GLN A 43 -4.57 -9.54 8.76
C GLN A 43 -5.84 -9.08 8.05
N ARG A 44 -5.93 -7.79 7.74
CA ARG A 44 -7.04 -7.28 6.92
C ARG A 44 -7.00 -7.86 5.50
N ALA A 45 -5.85 -7.94 4.85
CA ALA A 45 -5.72 -8.56 3.53
C ALA A 45 -6.15 -10.04 3.56
N ALA A 46 -5.72 -10.78 4.59
CA ALA A 46 -6.14 -12.16 4.79
C ALA A 46 -7.65 -12.31 4.98
N ALA A 47 -8.26 -11.45 5.81
CA ALA A 47 -9.71 -11.42 6.01
C ALA A 47 -10.50 -11.06 4.74
N LEU A 48 -9.86 -10.36 3.78
CA LEU A 48 -10.42 -10.04 2.48
C LEU A 48 -10.24 -11.16 1.44
N GLY A 49 -9.54 -12.25 1.79
CA GLY A 49 -9.41 -13.45 0.96
C GLY A 49 -8.05 -13.66 0.30
N TRP A 50 -7.06 -12.78 0.54
CA TRP A 50 -5.69 -13.03 0.06
C TRP A 50 -5.01 -14.11 0.89
N SER A 51 -4.34 -15.04 0.22
CA SER A 51 -3.45 -15.99 0.88
C SER A 51 -2.20 -15.27 1.40
N ALA A 52 -1.61 -15.78 2.48
CA ALA A 52 -0.48 -15.12 3.16
C ALA A 52 0.74 -14.93 2.25
N ASP A 53 0.99 -15.86 1.32
CA ASP A 53 2.05 -15.80 0.30
C ASP A 53 1.84 -14.72 -0.75
N ARG A 54 0.63 -14.17 -0.86
CA ARG A 54 0.27 -13.09 -1.79
C ARG A 54 0.17 -11.73 -1.12
N VAL A 55 0.49 -11.62 0.17
CA VAL A 55 0.53 -10.35 0.89
C VAL A 55 1.97 -9.84 0.94
N THR A 56 2.22 -8.73 0.25
CA THR A 56 3.54 -8.07 0.21
C THR A 56 3.50 -6.81 1.06
N VAL A 57 4.40 -6.71 2.03
CA VAL A 57 4.59 -5.48 2.80
C VAL A 57 5.66 -4.63 2.14
N ILE A 58 5.39 -3.34 1.98
CA ILE A 58 6.36 -2.35 1.53
C ILE A 58 6.48 -1.29 2.62
N ASP A 59 7.57 -1.33 3.36
CA ASP A 59 7.92 -0.45 4.49
C ASP A 59 9.25 0.29 4.26
N GLU A 60 9.80 0.20 3.04
CA GLU A 60 11.06 0.84 2.60
C GLU A 60 11.08 2.36 2.83
N ASP A 61 9.89 2.96 2.94
CA ASP A 61 9.66 4.39 3.10
C ASP A 61 9.40 4.81 4.57
N LEU A 62 9.53 3.89 5.52
CA LEU A 62 9.29 4.11 6.95
C LEU A 62 10.35 5.02 7.56
N GLY A 63 9.92 6.10 8.21
CA GLY A 63 10.82 7.04 8.90
C GLY A 63 11.54 8.03 7.98
N LEU A 64 11.28 7.98 6.68
CA LEU A 64 11.85 8.91 5.70
C LEU A 64 11.02 10.18 5.57
N SER A 65 11.68 11.32 5.79
CA SER A 65 11.05 12.63 5.66
C SER A 65 10.76 13.01 4.22
N GLY A 66 9.80 13.93 4.04
CA GLY A 66 9.46 14.47 2.73
C GLY A 66 10.58 15.24 2.05
N ALA A 67 11.67 15.58 2.75
CA ALA A 67 12.75 16.45 2.26
C ALA A 67 13.83 15.71 1.44
N THR A 68 14.00 14.40 1.62
CA THR A 68 14.99 13.62 0.86
C THR A 68 14.37 13.04 -0.42
N THR A 69 14.77 13.57 -1.57
CA THR A 69 14.36 13.10 -2.91
C THR A 69 14.95 11.73 -3.29
N HIS A 70 15.96 11.25 -2.55
CA HIS A 70 16.86 10.17 -3.00
C HIS A 70 16.60 8.75 -2.46
N GLN A 71 15.55 8.48 -1.69
CA GLN A 71 15.41 7.17 -1.01
C GLN A 71 13.99 6.58 -0.93
N ARG A 72 13.08 6.93 -1.84
CA ARG A 72 11.69 6.37 -1.81
C ARG A 72 11.51 5.20 -2.77
N ASN A 73 12.22 4.11 -2.50
CA ASN A 73 12.13 2.90 -3.32
C ASN A 73 10.74 2.24 -3.20
N GLY A 74 10.07 2.38 -2.05
CA GLY A 74 8.83 1.67 -1.76
C GLY A 74 7.65 2.15 -2.60
N PHE A 75 7.41 3.47 -2.66
CA PHE A 75 6.31 4.02 -3.46
C PHE A 75 6.51 3.76 -4.97
N ALA A 76 7.75 3.91 -5.45
CA ALA A 76 8.08 3.64 -6.86
C ALA A 76 7.87 2.16 -7.21
N ARG A 77 8.34 1.25 -6.34
CA ARG A 77 8.10 -0.19 -6.46
C ARG A 77 6.62 -0.53 -6.48
N MET A 78 5.85 -0.02 -5.52
CA MET A 78 4.39 -0.21 -5.47
C MET A 78 3.73 0.24 -6.78
N THR A 79 4.08 1.44 -7.26
CA THR A 79 3.52 2.00 -8.49
C THR A 79 3.88 1.16 -9.72
N ALA A 80 5.10 0.62 -9.79
CA ALA A 80 5.52 -0.28 -10.86
C ALA A 80 4.72 -1.59 -10.85
N GLU A 81 4.51 -2.22 -9.70
CA GLU A 81 3.69 -3.44 -9.58
C GLU A 81 2.24 -3.19 -10.00
N VAL A 82 1.69 -2.01 -9.68
CA VAL A 82 0.35 -1.61 -10.14
C VAL A 82 0.35 -1.44 -11.65
N ALA A 83 1.34 -0.75 -12.23
CA ALA A 83 1.45 -0.55 -13.68
C ALA A 83 1.57 -1.87 -14.46
N LEU A 84 2.19 -2.90 -13.86
CA LEU A 84 2.29 -4.25 -14.40
C LEU A 84 1.03 -5.10 -14.17
N ALA A 85 -0.02 -4.53 -13.58
CA ALA A 85 -1.26 -5.21 -13.22
C ALA A 85 -1.06 -6.42 -12.28
N HIS A 86 0.03 -6.45 -11.51
CA HIS A 86 0.30 -7.51 -10.55
C HIS A 86 -0.47 -7.34 -9.24
N VAL A 87 -1.03 -6.16 -8.99
CA VAL A 87 -1.66 -5.78 -7.73
C VAL A 87 -3.18 -5.87 -7.83
N GLY A 88 -3.80 -6.57 -6.87
CA GLY A 88 -5.25 -6.69 -6.74
C GLY A 88 -5.84 -5.71 -5.74
N ILE A 89 -5.06 -5.30 -4.73
CA ILE A 89 -5.43 -4.29 -3.74
C ILE A 89 -4.19 -3.63 -3.13
N ILE A 90 -4.32 -2.35 -2.76
CA ILE A 90 -3.36 -1.62 -1.92
C ILE A 90 -4.06 -1.24 -0.62
N LEU A 91 -3.44 -1.56 0.50
CA LEU A 91 -3.92 -1.22 1.84
C LEU A 91 -2.92 -0.25 2.50
N GLY A 92 -3.44 0.85 3.03
CA GLY A 92 -2.68 1.83 3.82
C GLY A 92 -3.62 2.63 4.72
N LEU A 93 -3.15 3.07 5.90
CA LEU A 93 -3.98 3.82 6.86
C LEU A 93 -4.03 5.32 6.59
N GLU A 94 -2.95 5.89 6.06
CA GLU A 94 -2.83 7.34 5.84
C GLU A 94 -2.53 7.62 4.37
N VAL A 95 -3.59 7.69 3.57
CA VAL A 95 -3.52 7.94 2.12
C VAL A 95 -3.00 9.36 1.82
N SER A 96 -3.24 10.31 2.72
CA SER A 96 -2.64 11.65 2.69
C SER A 96 -1.10 11.63 2.75
N CYS A 97 -0.53 10.52 3.22
CA CYS A 97 0.90 10.25 3.20
C CYS A 97 1.29 9.26 2.11
N MET A 98 0.43 8.77 1.21
CA MET A 98 0.90 7.87 0.13
C MET A 98 1.68 8.63 -0.92
N ALA A 99 1.12 9.72 -1.42
CA ALA A 99 1.72 10.56 -2.46
C ALA A 99 2.20 11.91 -1.89
N ARG A 100 3.31 12.44 -2.41
CA ARG A 100 3.87 13.74 -1.97
C ARG A 100 3.05 14.94 -2.44
N ASN A 101 2.31 14.75 -3.52
CA ASN A 101 1.48 15.76 -4.15
C ASN A 101 0.28 15.07 -4.80
N ASN A 102 -0.72 15.86 -5.17
CA ASN A 102 -1.92 15.33 -5.79
C ASN A 102 -1.63 14.68 -7.15
N ALA A 103 -0.58 15.10 -7.88
CA ALA A 103 -0.26 14.54 -9.19
C ALA A 103 0.19 13.07 -9.13
N ASP A 104 1.04 12.70 -8.18
CA ASP A 104 1.46 11.30 -7.97
C ASP A 104 0.29 10.45 -7.47
N TRP A 105 -0.62 11.04 -6.69
CA TRP A 105 -1.87 10.39 -6.28
C TRP A 105 -2.77 10.11 -7.47
N TYR A 106 -3.03 11.11 -8.32
CA TYR A 106 -3.84 10.95 -9.53
C TYR A 106 -3.23 9.93 -10.50
N ARG A 107 -1.90 9.94 -10.68
CA ARG A 107 -1.21 8.91 -11.49
C ARG A 107 -1.45 7.50 -10.98
N LEU A 108 -1.38 7.28 -9.67
CA LEU A 108 -1.67 5.97 -9.09
C LEU A 108 -3.12 5.56 -9.32
N LEU A 109 -4.08 6.49 -9.19
CA LEU A 109 -5.49 6.23 -9.48
C LEU A 109 -5.70 5.86 -10.96
N ASP A 110 -5.03 6.56 -11.87
CA ASP A 110 -5.07 6.26 -13.30
C ASP A 110 -4.54 4.84 -13.58
N LEU A 111 -3.40 4.48 -13.00
CA LEU A 111 -2.82 3.13 -13.12
C LEU A 111 -3.75 2.04 -12.58
N CYS A 112 -4.38 2.29 -11.43
CA CYS A 112 -5.38 1.38 -10.85
C CYS A 112 -6.61 1.22 -11.78
N SER A 113 -7.04 2.28 -12.46
CA SER A 113 -8.19 2.22 -13.38
C SER A 113 -7.89 1.42 -14.65
N MET A 114 -6.67 1.52 -15.17
CA MET A 114 -6.23 0.79 -16.37
C MET A 114 -6.04 -0.71 -16.10
N SER A 115 -5.61 -1.06 -14.90
CA SER A 115 -5.34 -2.44 -14.48
C SER A 115 -6.60 -3.24 -14.12
N HIS A 116 -7.77 -2.59 -14.13
CA HIS A 116 -9.05 -3.17 -13.71
C HIS A 116 -9.88 -3.82 -14.85
N LYS A 117 -9.31 -3.89 -16.07
CA LYS A 117 -9.87 -4.65 -17.20
C LYS A 117 -9.73 -6.16 -17.01
#